data_AF-A0A7Z9XEI6-F1
#
_entry.id   AF-A0A7Z9XEI6-F1
#
_cell.length_a   1.000
_cell.length_b   1.000
_cell.length_c   1.000
_cell.angle_alpha   90.00
_cell.angle_beta   90.00
_cell.angle_gamma   90.00
#
_symmetry.space_group_name_H-M   'P 1'
#
loop_
_entity.id
_entity.type
_entity.pdbx_description
1 polymer ?
#
loop_
_entity_poly.entity_id
_entity_poly.type
_entity_poly.pdbx_seq_one_letter_code
_entity_poly.pdbx_strand_id
1 'polypeptide(L)'
;MASSYNSGKFYFQQDARKVELLQGRFAPKGERLVERFSDPKILKGAPEKAVYTKKEAFGIILDYLLKRADEIMNTREAPDLRRAKSYLIRASNYALSGLEREAVGTRLNSIEFVSLMGKTNLALSRTRLPDFQAAWGYLAQAVPMASSDLQKEILMERLTAVEYALESRNISKGEGELADLSKEAVKLRLRQAKEYGPKKPVEIDQEEIVKVKKWLDAFDKKYVEKIR
;
A
#
# COMPACT_ATOMS: atom_id res chain seq x y z
N MET A 1 48.67 -15.16 -0.81
CA MET A 1 47.24 -14.94 -0.52
C MET A 1 46.99 -13.45 -0.31
N ALA A 2 46.48 -12.71 -1.31
CA ALA A 2 46.25 -11.26 -1.20
C ALA A 2 44.96 -10.80 -1.92
N SER A 3 44.01 -11.71 -2.14
CA SER A 3 42.84 -11.48 -3.01
C SER A 3 41.51 -11.29 -2.28
N SER A 4 41.43 -11.58 -0.97
CA SER A 4 40.17 -11.56 -0.20
C SER A 4 39.98 -10.30 0.65
N TYR A 5 40.97 -9.42 0.77
CA TYR A 5 40.97 -8.32 1.75
C TYR A 5 40.44 -6.96 1.25
N ASN A 6 40.10 -6.78 -0.04
CA ASN A 6 39.76 -5.46 -0.61
C ASN A 6 38.42 -5.38 -1.35
N SER A 7 37.65 -6.46 -1.51
CA SER A 7 36.29 -6.40 -2.10
C SER A 7 35.25 -5.72 -1.18
N GLY A 8 35.61 -5.45 0.08
CA GLY A 8 34.74 -4.77 1.05
C GLY A 8 34.79 -3.25 1.04
N LYS A 9 35.60 -2.63 0.17
CA LYS A 9 35.80 -1.17 0.10
C LYS A 9 34.92 -0.53 -0.96
N PHE A 10 34.24 0.53 -0.56
CA PHE A 10 33.31 1.31 -1.37
C PHE A 10 33.71 2.78 -1.37
N TYR A 11 33.47 3.44 -2.50
CA TYR A 11 33.88 4.82 -2.75
C TYR A 11 32.74 5.55 -3.42
N PHE A 12 32.49 6.79 -3.01
CA PHE A 12 31.60 7.68 -3.73
C PHE A 12 32.42 8.72 -4.50
N GLN A 13 32.17 8.81 -5.80
CA GLN A 13 32.66 9.89 -6.64
C GLN A 13 31.49 10.80 -7.02
N GLN A 14 31.62 12.09 -6.75
CA GLN A 14 30.56 13.07 -6.99
C GLN A 14 31.06 14.19 -7.90
N ASP A 15 30.21 14.59 -8.85
CA ASP A 15 30.34 15.85 -9.57
C ASP A 15 29.04 16.67 -9.43
N ALA A 16 28.95 17.78 -10.16
CA ALA A 16 27.79 18.69 -10.10
C ALA A 16 26.47 18.05 -10.57
N ARG A 17 26.48 16.90 -11.26
CA ARG A 17 25.32 16.28 -11.91
C ARG A 17 25.06 14.86 -11.46
N LYS A 18 26.05 14.15 -10.92
CA LYS A 18 25.91 12.73 -10.58
C LYS A 18 26.76 12.32 -9.38
N VAL A 19 26.38 11.17 -8.84
CA VAL A 19 27.16 10.40 -7.86
C VAL A 19 27.32 8.98 -8.38
N GLU A 20 28.54 8.46 -8.31
CA GLU A 20 28.89 7.09 -8.66
C GLU A 20 29.34 6.34 -7.40
N LEU A 21 28.74 5.19 -7.14
CA LEU A 21 29.22 4.23 -6.15
C LEU A 21 30.15 3.24 -6.86
N LEU A 22 31.40 3.19 -6.41
CA LEU A 22 32.43 2.28 -6.91
C LEU A 22 32.82 1.27 -5.82
N GLN A 23 33.20 0.06 -6.24
CA GLN A 23 33.71 -1.00 -5.37
C GLN A 23 35.03 -1.52 -5.91
N GLY A 24 36.06 -1.64 -5.07
CA GLY A 24 37.31 -2.29 -5.49
C GLY A 24 38.59 -1.79 -4.85
N ARG A 25 39.69 -1.93 -5.59
CA ARG A 25 41.07 -1.80 -5.11
C ARG A 25 41.76 -0.65 -5.87
N PHE A 26 41.75 0.56 -5.30
CA PHE A 26 42.49 1.72 -5.81
C PHE A 26 42.01 2.23 -7.19
N ALA A 27 41.38 3.40 -7.22
CA ALA A 27 41.09 4.14 -8.45
C ALA A 27 42.36 4.36 -9.30
N PRO A 28 42.32 4.23 -10.64
CA PRO A 28 41.17 3.88 -11.50
C PRO A 28 41.16 2.44 -12.04
N LYS A 29 42.26 1.68 -11.97
CA LYS A 29 42.38 0.37 -12.67
C LYS A 29 41.76 -0.83 -11.94
N GLY A 30 41.33 -0.67 -10.68
CA GLY A 30 40.81 -1.77 -9.85
C GLY A 30 39.40 -1.56 -9.30
N GLU A 31 38.65 -0.58 -9.81
CA GLU A 31 37.31 -0.23 -9.33
C GLU A 31 36.21 -0.64 -10.32
N ARG A 32 35.13 -1.20 -9.78
CA ARG A 32 33.91 -1.56 -10.52
C ARG A 32 32.78 -0.59 -10.14
N LEU A 33 32.10 -0.05 -11.14
CA LEU A 33 30.87 0.70 -10.93
C LEU A 33 29.77 -0.22 -10.37
N VAL A 34 29.25 0.15 -9.20
CA VAL A 34 28.11 -0.52 -8.56
C VAL A 34 26.82 0.14 -9.04
N GLU A 35 26.72 1.47 -8.91
CA GLU A 35 25.57 2.23 -9.41
C GLU A 35 25.92 3.70 -9.66
N ARG A 36 25.12 4.34 -10.51
CA ARG A 36 25.19 5.77 -10.83
C ARG A 36 23.84 6.42 -10.52
N PHE A 37 23.89 7.55 -9.82
CA PHE A 37 22.74 8.37 -9.47
C PHE A 37 22.87 9.74 -10.12
N SER A 38 21.81 10.21 -10.77
CA SER A 38 21.75 11.57 -11.34
C SER A 38 21.36 12.66 -10.33
N ASP A 39 21.28 12.31 -9.05
CA ASP A 39 20.98 13.26 -7.98
C ASP A 39 22.18 13.40 -7.05
N PRO A 40 22.92 14.52 -7.09
CA PRO A 40 24.07 14.74 -6.23
C PRO A 40 23.70 14.85 -4.74
N LYS A 41 22.43 15.03 -4.40
CA LYS A 41 21.98 15.15 -3.00
C LYS A 41 21.99 13.83 -2.23
N ILE A 42 22.31 12.70 -2.89
CA ILE A 42 22.40 11.40 -2.22
C ILE A 42 23.43 11.37 -1.08
N LEU A 43 24.51 12.15 -1.18
CA LEU A 43 25.53 12.26 -0.12
C LEU A 43 25.23 13.36 0.91
N LYS A 44 24.10 14.08 0.78
CA LYS A 44 23.80 15.18 1.70
C LYS A 44 23.57 14.65 3.11
N GLY A 45 24.47 14.99 4.02
CA GLY A 45 24.44 14.55 5.42
C GLY A 45 25.09 13.18 5.66
N ALA A 46 25.65 12.54 4.63
CA ALA A 46 26.49 11.37 4.79
C ALA A 46 27.85 11.78 5.41
N PRO A 47 28.46 10.94 6.27
CA PRO A 47 29.81 11.20 6.76
C PRO A 47 30.79 11.27 5.60
N GLU A 48 31.60 12.32 5.52
CA GLU A 48 32.66 12.43 4.51
C GLU A 48 33.78 11.44 4.84
N LYS A 49 33.93 10.40 4.01
CA LYS A 49 34.98 9.39 4.16
C LYS A 49 35.58 9.06 2.80
N ALA A 50 36.89 8.82 2.79
CA ALA A 50 37.57 8.34 1.60
C ALA A 50 37.19 6.88 1.26
N VAL A 51 36.82 6.08 2.27
CA VAL A 51 36.44 4.66 2.11
C VAL A 51 35.26 4.36 3.01
N TYR A 52 34.26 3.69 2.44
CA TYR A 52 33.09 3.17 3.15
C TYR A 52 33.12 1.64 3.15
N THR A 53 32.57 1.06 4.21
CA THR A 53 32.18 -0.35 4.23
C THR A 53 30.93 -0.56 3.39
N LYS A 54 30.63 -1.82 3.03
CA LYS A 54 29.37 -2.18 2.34
C LYS A 54 28.15 -1.67 3.10
N LYS A 55 28.13 -1.83 4.43
CA LYS A 55 27.01 -1.43 5.29
C LYS A 55 26.80 0.08 5.25
N GLU A 56 27.87 0.87 5.34
CA GLU A 56 27.76 2.33 5.28
C GLU A 56 27.34 2.81 3.89
N ALA A 57 27.97 2.31 2.83
CA ALA A 57 27.65 2.73 1.46
C ALA A 57 26.22 2.36 1.07
N PHE A 58 25.80 1.13 1.38
CA PHE A 58 24.45 0.66 1.05
C PHE A 58 23.41 1.34 1.95
N GLY A 59 23.73 1.61 3.21
CA GLY A 59 22.88 2.38 4.12
C GLY A 59 22.58 3.79 3.59
N ILE A 60 23.60 4.52 3.13
CA ILE A 60 23.42 5.86 2.54
C ILE A 60 22.46 5.81 1.34
N ILE A 61 22.64 4.83 0.46
CA ILE A 61 21.78 4.68 -0.72
C ILE A 61 20.35 4.27 -0.31
N LEU A 62 20.22 3.30 0.60
CA LEU A 62 18.94 2.82 1.11
C LEU A 62 18.14 3.98 1.71
N ASP A 63 18.73 4.74 2.62
CA ASP A 63 18.09 5.88 3.29
C ASP A 63 17.63 6.93 2.29
N TYR A 64 18.47 7.25 1.29
CA TYR A 64 18.10 8.18 0.23
C TYR A 64 16.90 7.68 -0.59
N LEU A 65 16.92 6.42 -1.03
CA LEU A 65 15.85 5.85 -1.86
C LEU A 65 14.53 5.76 -1.06
N LEU A 66 14.58 5.36 0.21
CA LEU A 66 13.43 5.36 1.11
C LEU A 66 12.86 6.77 1.29
N LYS A 67 13.72 7.75 1.55
CA LYS A 67 13.30 9.15 1.68
C LYS A 67 12.64 9.69 0.41
N ARG A 68 13.17 9.37 -0.78
CA ARG A 68 12.55 9.77 -2.04
C ARG A 68 11.19 9.12 -2.26
N ALA A 69 11.02 7.85 -1.89
CA ALA A 69 9.72 7.20 -1.93
C ALA A 69 8.74 7.88 -0.97
N ASP A 70 9.16 8.13 0.27
CA ASP A 70 8.33 8.75 1.31
C ASP A 70 7.96 10.20 0.94
N GLU A 71 8.87 10.98 0.34
CA GLU A 71 8.59 12.34 -0.17
C GLU A 71 7.52 12.34 -1.27
N ILE A 72 7.53 11.35 -2.17
CA ILE A 72 6.50 11.21 -3.23
C ILE A 72 5.17 10.79 -2.63
N MET A 73 5.17 9.95 -1.60
CA MET A 73 3.95 9.47 -0.95
C MET A 73 3.30 10.53 -0.04
N ASN A 74 4.08 11.47 0.49
CA ASN A 74 3.64 12.51 1.44
C ASN A 74 3.34 13.87 0.77
N THR A 75 2.76 13.86 -0.43
CA THR A 75 2.32 15.08 -1.12
C THR A 75 0.88 15.45 -0.78
N ARG A 76 0.51 16.73 -0.89
CA ARG A 76 -0.89 17.17 -0.78
C ARG A 76 -1.74 16.76 -1.99
N GLU A 77 -1.09 16.52 -3.13
CA GLU A 77 -1.68 16.05 -4.37
C GLU A 77 -1.65 14.52 -4.45
N ALA A 78 -2.33 13.95 -5.46
CA ALA A 78 -2.30 12.52 -5.73
C ALA A 78 -0.85 12.05 -6.00
N PRO A 79 -0.30 11.11 -5.20
CA PRO A 79 1.10 10.71 -5.30
C PRO A 79 1.36 9.90 -6.58
N ASP A 80 2.55 10.08 -7.16
CA ASP A 80 3.04 9.24 -8.25
C ASP A 80 3.49 7.87 -7.71
N LEU A 81 2.52 6.96 -7.57
CA LEU A 81 2.73 5.61 -7.06
C LEU A 81 3.76 4.82 -7.87
N ARG A 82 3.84 5.04 -9.20
CA ARG A 82 4.80 4.34 -10.07
C ARG A 82 6.22 4.77 -9.73
N ARG A 83 6.44 6.07 -9.59
CA ARG A 83 7.75 6.61 -9.23
C ARG A 83 8.17 6.20 -7.82
N ALA A 84 7.27 6.28 -6.84
CA ALA A 84 7.55 5.80 -5.47
C ALA A 84 7.93 4.30 -5.46
N LYS A 85 7.17 3.46 -6.17
CA LYS A 85 7.46 2.02 -6.31
C LYS A 85 8.83 1.76 -6.95
N SER A 86 9.22 2.55 -7.95
CA SER A 86 10.53 2.42 -8.59
C SER A 86 11.70 2.69 -7.62
N TYR A 87 11.55 3.66 -6.71
CA TYR A 87 12.56 3.92 -5.67
C TYR A 87 12.65 2.77 -4.68
N LEU A 88 11.52 2.19 -4.25
CA LEU A 88 11.50 1.08 -3.31
C LEU A 88 12.05 -0.23 -3.90
N ILE A 89 11.78 -0.50 -5.18
CA ILE A 89 12.39 -1.66 -5.89
C ILE A 89 13.90 -1.49 -6.00
N ARG A 90 14.40 -0.26 -6.22
CA ARG A 90 15.85 -0.02 -6.15
C ARG A 90 16.37 -0.19 -4.73
N ALA A 91 15.63 0.30 -3.73
CA ALA A 91 16.00 0.21 -2.32
C ALA A 91 16.17 -1.23 -1.84
N SER A 92 15.37 -2.18 -2.33
CA SER A 92 15.50 -3.60 -1.95
C SER A 92 16.87 -4.20 -2.29
N ASN A 93 17.57 -3.69 -3.30
CA ASN A 93 18.92 -4.15 -3.65
C ASN A 93 19.99 -3.73 -2.63
N TYR A 94 19.67 -2.75 -1.79
CA TYR A 94 20.58 -2.17 -0.80
C TYR A 94 20.24 -2.56 0.64
N ALA A 95 19.11 -3.24 0.86
CA ALA A 95 18.70 -3.74 2.18
C ALA A 95 19.50 -5.00 2.57
N LEU A 96 20.41 -4.83 3.54
CA LEU A 96 21.32 -5.87 4.00
C LEU A 96 20.74 -6.72 5.14
N SER A 97 19.90 -6.13 5.99
CA SER A 97 19.29 -6.78 7.15
C SER A 97 17.82 -7.15 6.95
N GLY A 98 17.30 -8.04 7.79
CA GLY A 98 15.88 -8.39 7.80
C GLY A 98 14.98 -7.18 8.06
N LEU A 99 15.35 -6.32 9.02
CA LEU A 99 14.63 -5.10 9.35
C LEU A 99 14.57 -4.10 8.18
N GLU A 100 15.68 -3.94 7.44
CA GLU A 100 15.72 -3.08 6.26
C GLU A 100 14.82 -3.63 5.13
N ARG A 101 14.82 -4.95 4.91
CA ARG A 101 13.96 -5.59 3.91
C ARG A 101 12.48 -5.46 4.28
N GLU A 102 12.16 -5.64 5.55
CA GLU A 102 10.81 -5.44 6.08
C GLU A 102 10.37 -3.98 5.90
N ALA A 103 11.24 -3.00 6.20
CA ALA A 103 10.93 -1.59 6.02
C ALA A 103 10.64 -1.22 4.55
N VAL A 104 11.33 -1.83 3.59
CA VAL A 104 11.04 -1.70 2.14
C VAL A 104 9.74 -2.42 1.78
N GLY A 105 9.56 -3.65 2.26
CA GLY A 105 8.39 -4.49 2.00
C GLY A 105 7.09 -3.85 2.47
N THR A 106 7.06 -3.33 3.70
CA THR A 106 5.89 -2.61 4.25
C THR A 106 5.51 -1.41 3.40
N ARG A 107 6.48 -0.63 2.91
CA ARG A 107 6.20 0.51 2.02
C ARG A 107 5.68 0.07 0.65
N LEU A 108 6.22 -1.02 0.09
CA LEU A 108 5.71 -1.59 -1.16
C LEU A 108 4.25 -2.06 -1.00
N ASN A 109 3.93 -2.70 0.12
CA ASN A 109 2.57 -3.11 0.46
C ASN A 109 1.64 -1.89 0.59
N SER A 110 2.09 -0.82 1.24
CA SER A 110 1.30 0.42 1.33
C SER A 110 0.99 1.02 -0.04
N ILE A 111 1.94 1.04 -0.98
CA ILE A 111 1.68 1.51 -2.35
C ILE A 111 0.64 0.64 -3.05
N GLU A 112 0.78 -0.68 -2.94
CA GLU A 112 -0.14 -1.61 -3.61
C GLU A 112 -1.53 -1.55 -2.98
N PHE A 113 -1.62 -1.40 -1.65
CA PHE A 113 -2.87 -1.14 -0.94
C PHE A 113 -3.58 0.09 -1.49
N VAL A 114 -2.90 1.24 -1.61
CA VAL A 114 -3.50 2.48 -2.14
C VAL A 114 -3.97 2.29 -3.59
N SER A 115 -3.17 1.61 -4.42
CA SER A 115 -3.51 1.26 -5.81
C SER A 115 -4.79 0.40 -5.89
N LEU A 116 -4.89 -0.65 -5.08
CA LEU A 116 -6.05 -1.52 -5.01
C LEU A 116 -7.29 -0.78 -4.52
N MET A 117 -7.18 0.04 -3.49
CA MET A 117 -8.30 0.85 -2.99
C MET A 117 -8.82 1.82 -4.05
N GLY A 118 -7.93 2.46 -4.83
CA GLY A 118 -8.33 3.29 -5.96
C GLY A 118 -9.10 2.51 -7.02
N LYS A 119 -8.62 1.30 -7.38
CA LYS A 119 -9.30 0.41 -8.34
C LYS A 119 -10.66 -0.06 -7.83
N THR A 120 -10.76 -0.43 -6.54
CA THR A 120 -12.03 -0.79 -5.89
C THR A 120 -13.04 0.35 -6.00
N ASN A 121 -12.65 1.57 -5.64
CA ASN A 121 -13.56 2.72 -5.68
C ASN A 121 -14.02 3.02 -7.12
N LEU A 122 -13.12 2.91 -8.11
CA LEU A 122 -13.47 3.09 -9.52
C LEU A 122 -14.40 1.99 -10.03
N ALA A 123 -14.23 0.76 -9.58
CA ALA A 123 -15.10 -0.35 -9.96
C ALA A 123 -16.51 -0.16 -9.35
N LEU A 124 -16.59 0.16 -8.05
CA LEU A 124 -17.86 0.39 -7.36
C LEU A 124 -18.66 1.57 -7.93
N SER A 125 -18.00 2.58 -8.52
CA SER A 125 -18.70 3.72 -9.13
C SER A 125 -19.44 3.38 -10.43
N ARG A 126 -19.09 2.26 -11.09
CA ARG A 126 -19.65 1.87 -12.40
C ARG A 126 -20.95 1.07 -12.29
N THR A 127 -21.30 0.57 -11.11
CA THR A 127 -22.60 -0.07 -10.77
C THR A 127 -23.03 -1.30 -11.59
N ARG A 128 -22.15 -1.89 -12.41
CA ARG A 128 -22.43 -3.14 -13.17
C ARG A 128 -21.88 -4.36 -12.44
N LEU A 129 -22.51 -5.51 -12.66
CA LEU A 129 -22.14 -6.77 -12.00
C LEU A 129 -20.64 -7.14 -12.15
N PRO A 130 -20.02 -7.06 -13.35
CA PRO A 130 -18.59 -7.34 -13.48
C PRO A 130 -17.70 -6.38 -12.69
N ASP A 131 -18.15 -5.14 -12.49
CA ASP A 131 -17.39 -4.15 -11.71
C ASP A 131 -17.47 -4.46 -10.19
N PHE A 132 -18.59 -5.00 -9.69
CA PHE A 132 -18.66 -5.49 -8.30
C PHE A 132 -17.74 -6.71 -8.08
N GLN A 133 -17.68 -7.63 -9.04
CA GLN A 133 -16.74 -8.77 -8.97
C GLN A 133 -15.28 -8.30 -8.98
N ALA A 134 -14.96 -7.31 -9.83
CA ALA A 134 -13.64 -6.70 -9.83
C ALA A 134 -13.32 -6.01 -8.50
N ALA A 135 -14.27 -5.24 -7.94
CA ALA A 135 -14.13 -4.59 -6.64
C ALA A 135 -13.84 -5.60 -5.51
N TRP A 136 -14.57 -6.72 -5.49
CA TRP A 136 -14.32 -7.83 -4.57
C TRP A 136 -12.90 -8.36 -4.71
N GLY A 137 -12.48 -8.67 -5.94
CA GLY A 137 -11.14 -9.20 -6.22
C GLY A 137 -10.02 -8.24 -5.82
N TYR A 138 -10.22 -6.92 -5.95
CA TYR A 138 -9.26 -5.92 -5.50
C TYR A 138 -9.22 -5.81 -3.97
N LEU A 139 -10.37 -5.87 -3.29
CA LEU A 139 -10.42 -5.87 -1.83
C LEU A 139 -9.74 -7.11 -1.24
N ALA A 140 -10.00 -8.30 -1.80
CA ALA A 140 -9.37 -9.55 -1.36
C ALA A 140 -7.84 -9.49 -1.47
N GLN A 141 -7.32 -8.88 -2.53
CA GLN A 141 -5.87 -8.64 -2.69
C GLN A 141 -5.32 -7.59 -1.70
N ALA A 142 -6.14 -6.64 -1.27
CA ALA A 142 -5.72 -5.57 -0.37
C ALA A 142 -5.62 -6.02 1.10
N VAL A 143 -6.39 -7.04 1.51
CA VAL A 143 -6.39 -7.59 2.89
C VAL A 143 -4.98 -7.94 3.39
N PRO A 144 -4.16 -8.74 2.69
CA PRO A 144 -2.81 -9.07 3.15
C PRO A 144 -1.84 -7.87 3.15
N MET A 145 -2.21 -6.75 2.52
CA MET A 145 -1.38 -5.54 2.42
C MET A 145 -1.70 -4.51 3.49
N ALA A 146 -2.78 -4.72 4.26
CA ALA A 146 -3.20 -3.82 5.33
C ALA A 146 -2.16 -3.76 6.46
N SER A 147 -1.78 -2.53 6.83
CA SER A 147 -0.71 -2.29 7.81
C SER A 147 -1.20 -2.25 9.26
N SER A 148 -2.51 -2.30 9.49
CA SER A 148 -3.11 -2.29 10.83
C SER A 148 -4.35 -3.16 10.89
N ASP A 149 -4.71 -3.59 12.09
CA ASP A 149 -5.92 -4.41 12.30
C ASP A 149 -7.19 -3.62 11.97
N LEU A 150 -7.22 -2.32 12.25
CA LEU A 150 -8.32 -1.44 11.84
C LEU A 150 -8.48 -1.42 10.30
N GLN A 151 -7.39 -1.36 9.53
CA GLN A 151 -7.49 -1.42 8.07
C GLN A 151 -8.03 -2.78 7.61
N LYS A 152 -7.60 -3.87 8.23
CA LYS A 152 -8.09 -5.23 7.91
C LYS A 152 -9.58 -5.35 8.20
N GLU A 153 -10.03 -4.86 9.35
CA GLU A 153 -11.44 -4.87 9.75
C GLU A 153 -12.31 -4.11 8.74
N ILE A 154 -11.92 -2.87 8.39
CA ILE A 154 -12.62 -2.07 7.38
C ILE A 154 -12.65 -2.77 6.01
N LEU A 155 -11.56 -3.44 5.62
CA LEU A 155 -11.52 -4.20 4.36
C LEU A 155 -12.44 -5.42 4.39
N MET A 156 -12.48 -6.16 5.49
CA MET A 156 -13.37 -7.31 5.66
C MET A 156 -14.84 -6.87 5.63
N GLU A 157 -15.20 -5.78 6.31
CA GLU A 157 -16.56 -5.21 6.21
C GLU A 157 -16.92 -4.87 4.76
N ARG A 158 -16.00 -4.25 4.02
CA ARG A 158 -16.22 -3.90 2.61
C ARG A 158 -16.35 -5.14 1.73
N LEU A 159 -15.57 -6.20 1.99
CA LEU A 159 -15.69 -7.48 1.29
C LEU A 159 -17.08 -8.07 1.50
N THR A 160 -17.53 -8.21 2.75
CA THR A 160 -18.85 -8.74 3.08
C THR A 160 -19.96 -7.92 2.41
N ALA A 161 -19.85 -6.59 2.41
CA ALA A 161 -20.83 -5.73 1.75
C ALA A 161 -20.89 -5.95 0.23
N VAL A 162 -19.74 -6.13 -0.42
CA VAL A 162 -19.68 -6.40 -1.86
C VAL A 162 -20.17 -7.81 -2.18
N GLU A 163 -19.84 -8.82 -1.36
CA GLU A 163 -20.37 -10.18 -1.46
C GLU A 163 -21.90 -10.18 -1.37
N TYR A 164 -22.45 -9.52 -0.37
CA TYR A 164 -23.90 -9.39 -0.20
C TYR A 164 -24.56 -8.72 -1.41
N ALA A 165 -23.95 -7.68 -1.97
CA ALA A 165 -24.45 -7.01 -3.17
C ALA A 165 -24.42 -7.92 -4.42
N LEU A 166 -23.41 -8.78 -4.54
CA LEU A 166 -23.29 -9.78 -5.61
C LEU A 166 -24.35 -10.87 -5.45
N GLU A 167 -24.54 -11.40 -4.25
CA GLU A 167 -25.54 -12.44 -3.94
C GLU A 167 -26.96 -11.92 -4.10
N SER A 168 -27.25 -10.73 -3.58
CA SER A 168 -28.58 -10.11 -3.67
C SER A 168 -28.99 -9.85 -5.13
N ARG A 169 -28.04 -9.50 -6.02
CA ARG A 169 -28.30 -9.38 -7.46
C ARG A 169 -28.51 -10.71 -8.18
N ASN A 170 -27.91 -11.79 -7.69
CA ASN A 170 -28.14 -13.13 -8.22
C ASN A 170 -29.49 -13.72 -7.76
N ILE A 171 -29.97 -13.33 -6.57
CA ILE A 171 -31.25 -13.76 -6.00
C ILE A 171 -32.42 -12.91 -6.53
N SER A 172 -32.18 -11.66 -6.95
CA SER A 172 -33.21 -10.69 -7.33
C SER A 172 -33.17 -10.30 -8.81
N LYS A 173 -34.24 -10.62 -9.56
CA LYS A 173 -34.65 -9.90 -10.78
C LYS A 173 -35.36 -8.54 -10.48
N GLY A 174 -35.32 -8.05 -9.24
CA GLY A 174 -35.91 -6.78 -8.79
C GLY A 174 -34.81 -5.78 -8.39
N GLU A 175 -34.37 -4.97 -9.36
CA GLU A 175 -33.08 -4.25 -9.34
C GLU A 175 -33.07 -2.89 -8.59
N GLY A 176 -34.20 -2.34 -8.13
CA GLY A 176 -34.25 -0.96 -7.64
C GLY A 176 -33.86 -0.76 -6.17
N GLU A 177 -34.60 -1.42 -5.26
CA GLU A 177 -34.66 -0.99 -3.86
C GLU A 177 -33.43 -1.37 -3.03
N LEU A 178 -32.80 -2.51 -3.30
CA LEU A 178 -31.59 -2.98 -2.60
C LEU A 178 -30.31 -2.25 -3.04
N ALA A 179 -30.25 -1.86 -4.33
CA ALA A 179 -29.18 -1.02 -4.84
C ALA A 179 -29.25 0.39 -4.24
N ASP A 180 -30.46 0.89 -3.99
CA ASP A 180 -30.68 2.19 -3.37
C ASP A 180 -30.37 2.15 -1.87
N LEU A 181 -30.75 1.10 -1.13
CA LEU A 181 -30.32 0.91 0.26
C LEU A 181 -28.79 0.82 0.41
N SER A 182 -28.11 0.13 -0.50
CA SER A 182 -26.64 0.02 -0.52
C SER A 182 -25.98 1.38 -0.81
N LYS A 183 -26.56 2.17 -1.74
CA LYS A 183 -26.11 3.55 -2.02
C LYS A 183 -26.39 4.48 -0.83
N GLU A 184 -27.52 4.33 -0.15
CA GLU A 184 -27.92 5.10 1.03
C GLU A 184 -26.94 4.86 2.18
N ALA A 185 -26.61 3.60 2.48
CA ALA A 185 -25.67 3.22 3.53
C ALA A 185 -24.25 3.75 3.27
N VAL A 186 -23.78 3.67 2.02
CA VAL A 186 -22.48 4.22 1.62
C VAL A 186 -22.48 5.76 1.68
N LYS A 187 -23.58 6.43 1.27
CA LYS A 187 -23.73 7.88 1.39
C LYS A 187 -23.77 8.35 2.84
N LEU A 188 -24.48 7.63 3.71
CA LEU A 188 -24.59 7.94 5.13
C LEU A 188 -23.21 7.88 5.80
N ARG A 189 -22.43 6.82 5.52
CA ARG A 189 -21.06 6.68 6.03
C ARG A 189 -20.08 7.70 5.42
N LEU A 190 -20.26 8.11 4.16
CA LEU A 190 -19.48 9.20 3.55
C LEU A 190 -19.81 10.58 4.16
N ARG A 191 -21.05 10.82 4.60
CA ARG A 191 -21.43 12.03 5.35
C ARG A 191 -20.83 12.01 6.75
N GLN A 192 -20.93 10.89 7.46
CA GLN A 192 -20.30 10.70 8.78
C GLN A 192 -18.77 10.88 8.69
N ALA A 193 -18.11 10.31 7.68
CA ALA A 193 -16.68 10.50 7.47
C ALA A 193 -16.27 11.95 7.12
N LYS A 194 -17.19 12.77 6.60
CA LYS A 194 -16.97 14.21 6.35
C LYS A 194 -17.25 15.09 7.57
N GLU A 195 -18.18 14.69 8.43
CA GLU A 195 -18.52 15.42 9.66
C GLU A 195 -17.53 15.15 10.82
N TYR A 196 -16.88 13.99 10.85
CA TYR A 196 -15.96 13.61 11.92
C TYR A 196 -14.49 13.64 11.46
N GLY A 197 -13.89 14.83 11.51
CA GLY A 197 -12.44 14.96 11.71
C GLY A 197 -11.98 14.27 13.00
N PRO A 198 -10.69 13.93 13.14
CA PRO A 198 -10.24 12.81 13.97
C PRO A 198 -10.42 13.11 15.46
N LYS A 199 -11.36 12.43 16.12
CA LYS A 199 -11.20 11.91 17.49
C LYS A 199 -12.35 11.02 17.95
N LYS A 200 -11.91 9.85 18.44
CA LYS A 200 -12.53 8.82 19.28
C LYS A 200 -13.43 7.76 18.62
N PRO A 201 -13.17 6.47 18.92
CA PRO A 201 -14.02 5.35 18.50
C PRO A 201 -15.28 5.36 19.35
N VAL A 202 -16.45 5.19 18.73
CA VAL A 202 -17.70 4.99 19.46
C VAL A 202 -18.29 3.65 19.05
N GLU A 203 -18.64 2.90 20.09
CA GLU A 203 -19.33 1.62 20.08
C GLU A 203 -20.51 1.62 19.12
N ILE A 204 -20.60 0.54 18.35
CA ILE A 204 -21.69 0.29 17.40
C ILE A 204 -23.00 0.24 18.19
N ASP A 205 -23.95 1.09 17.80
CA ASP A 205 -25.26 1.17 18.43
C ASP A 205 -25.98 -0.17 18.31
N GLN A 206 -26.08 -0.87 19.44
CA GLN A 206 -26.68 -2.20 19.51
C GLN A 206 -28.15 -2.17 19.08
N GLU A 207 -28.83 -1.03 19.13
CA GLU A 207 -30.20 -0.91 18.64
C GLU A 207 -30.30 -1.05 17.12
N GLU A 208 -29.32 -0.55 16.36
CA GLU A 208 -29.32 -0.69 14.90
C GLU A 208 -29.03 -2.14 14.48
N ILE A 209 -28.12 -2.83 15.18
CA ILE A 209 -27.86 -4.26 14.96
C ILE A 209 -29.12 -5.09 15.27
N VAL A 210 -29.85 -4.76 16.33
CA VAL A 210 -31.09 -5.45 16.70
C VAL A 210 -32.20 -5.23 15.68
N LYS A 211 -32.30 -4.03 15.10
CA LYS A 211 -33.26 -3.74 14.01
C LYS A 211 -32.94 -4.53 12.75
N VAL A 212 -31.67 -4.60 12.38
CA VAL A 212 -31.22 -5.39 11.21
C VAL A 212 -31.44 -6.89 11.44
N LYS A 213 -31.14 -7.42 12.63
CA LYS A 213 -31.42 -8.83 12.97
C LYS A 213 -32.91 -9.16 12.93
N LYS A 214 -33.76 -8.32 13.54
CA LYS A 214 -35.23 -8.52 13.49
C LYS A 214 -35.78 -8.54 12.07
N TRP A 215 -35.20 -7.72 11.19
CA TRP A 215 -35.59 -7.67 9.80
C TRP A 215 -35.14 -8.93 9.03
N LEU A 216 -33.91 -9.41 9.27
CA LEU A 216 -33.40 -10.66 8.69
C LEU A 216 -34.22 -11.88 9.15
N ASP A 217 -34.57 -11.97 10.43
CA ASP A 217 -35.38 -13.08 10.97
C ASP A 217 -36.80 -13.11 10.36
N ALA A 218 -37.41 -11.93 10.13
CA ALA A 218 -38.71 -11.82 9.48
C ALA A 218 -38.66 -12.15 7.98
N PHE A 219 -37.52 -11.89 7.34
CA PHE A 219 -37.27 -12.19 5.94
C PHE A 219 -37.09 -13.70 5.73
N ASP A 220 -36.23 -14.36 6.53
CA ASP A 220 -35.99 -15.80 6.46
C ASP A 220 -37.27 -16.61 6.68
N LYS A 221 -38.08 -16.21 7.68
CA LYS A 221 -39.36 -16.86 7.96
C LYS A 221 -40.37 -16.74 6.81
N LYS A 222 -40.30 -15.66 6.02
CA LYS A 222 -41.26 -15.41 4.94
C LYS A 222 -40.87 -16.09 3.64
N TYR A 223 -39.59 -16.34 3.41
CA TYR A 223 -39.08 -16.73 2.09
C TYR A 223 -38.21 -18.01 2.07
N VAL A 224 -37.70 -18.47 3.22
CA VAL A 224 -36.89 -19.71 3.30
C VAL A 224 -37.74 -20.92 3.72
N GLU A 225 -38.79 -20.76 4.53
CA GLU A 225 -39.69 -21.87 4.94
C GLU A 225 -40.58 -22.40 3.80
N LYS A 226 -40.65 -21.74 2.64
CA LYS A 226 -41.39 -22.22 1.46
C LYS A 226 -40.61 -23.16 0.54
N ILE A 227 -39.37 -23.52 0.89
CA ILE A 227 -38.49 -24.40 0.09
C ILE A 227 -38.10 -25.66 0.88
N ARG A 228 -39.00 -26.18 1.72
CA ARG A 228 -38.97 -27.56 2.24
C ARG A 228 -40.30 -28.24 1.95
#